data_AF-A0A367KHW5-F1
#
_entry.id   AF-A0A367KHW5-F1
#
_cell.length_a   1.000
_cell.length_b   1.000
_cell.length_c   1.000
_cell.angle_alpha   90.00
_cell.angle_beta   90.00
_cell.angle_gamma   90.00
#
_symmetry.space_group_name_H-M   'P 1'
#
loop_
_entity.id
_entity.type
_entity.pdbx_description
1 polymer ?
#
loop_
_entity_poly.entity_id
_entity_poly.type
_entity_poly.pdbx_seq_one_letter_code
_entity_poly.pdbx_strand_id
1 'polypeptide(L)'
;MFIVTLVEDWTMPAVLLIMICVLNDAATLVISVDNTEISEKPDKWRIGQLLTLSFVLAALLAALSFAHFYVARDVFHVTDNELHSIMYLHISSAPHFVIFSTRVPGYWFKNMPNWIFTVCIIGTQVIALFFSVYGVFGEHEGVAPCGYPWGLSVLGISLVYFMILDVVKVQIFRYWSFEMTAKMVPTKTRRTKLASRKQLEKKGQQLETSWKKIEDSVAASSIAVAFQNYAQRAN
;
A
#
# COMPACT_ATOMS: atom_id res chain seq x y z
N MET A 1 -6.17 16.28 -3.60
CA MET A 1 -7.20 17.21 -4.09
C MET A 1 -7.49 18.33 -3.08
N PHE A 2 -8.21 18.08 -1.98
CA PHE A 2 -8.66 19.14 -1.04
C PHE A 2 -7.55 20.02 -0.45
N ILE A 3 -6.33 19.49 -0.34
CA ILE A 3 -5.18 20.26 0.16
C ILE A 3 -4.73 21.28 -0.90
N VAL A 4 -4.69 20.90 -2.19
CA VAL A 4 -4.31 21.80 -3.28
C VAL A 4 -5.33 22.92 -3.44
N THR A 5 -6.63 22.59 -3.37
CA THR A 5 -7.70 23.58 -3.47
C THR A 5 -7.67 24.60 -2.32
N LEU A 6 -7.25 24.19 -1.12
CA LEU A 6 -7.16 25.07 0.05
C LEU A 6 -5.90 25.95 0.01
N VAL A 7 -4.78 25.43 -0.48
CA VAL A 7 -3.50 26.16 -0.50
C VAL A 7 -3.41 27.14 -1.66
N GLU A 8 -3.96 26.79 -2.83
CA GLU A 8 -3.83 27.55 -4.07
C GLU A 8 -5.12 28.31 -4.44
N ASP A 9 -6.13 28.34 -3.55
CA ASP A 9 -7.46 28.93 -3.76
C ASP A 9 -8.11 28.54 -5.11
N TRP A 10 -7.77 27.36 -5.59
CA TRP A 10 -8.20 26.83 -6.88
C TRP A 10 -9.39 25.89 -6.70
N THR A 11 -10.39 26.00 -7.56
CA THR A 11 -11.61 25.17 -7.47
C THR A 11 -11.85 24.42 -8.77
N MET A 12 -12.10 23.11 -8.65
CA MET A 12 -12.43 22.27 -9.80
C MET A 12 -13.94 22.31 -10.06
N PRO A 13 -14.37 22.33 -11.35
CA PRO A 13 -15.78 22.18 -11.71
C PRO A 13 -16.45 20.96 -11.08
N ALA A 14 -17.68 21.14 -10.60
CA ALA A 14 -18.44 20.09 -9.92
C ALA A 14 -18.65 18.84 -10.79
N VAL A 15 -18.79 19.02 -12.10
CA VAL A 15 -18.99 17.93 -13.06
C VAL A 15 -17.81 16.95 -13.07
N LEU A 16 -16.57 17.46 -13.00
CA LEU A 16 -15.36 16.62 -12.94
C LEU A 16 -15.29 15.84 -11.61
N LEU A 17 -15.73 16.46 -10.50
CA LEU A 17 -15.80 15.80 -9.20
C LEU A 17 -16.82 14.67 -9.17
N ILE A 18 -18.01 14.90 -9.75
CA ILE A 18 -19.02 13.85 -9.91
C ILE A 18 -18.43 12.69 -10.72
N MET A 19 -17.70 12.99 -11.79
CA MET A 19 -17.11 11.96 -12.63
C MET A 19 -16.01 11.16 -11.91
N ILE A 20 -15.18 11.82 -11.09
CA ILE A 20 -14.21 11.13 -10.22
C ILE A 20 -14.94 10.19 -9.26
N CYS A 21 -16.03 10.65 -8.62
CA CYS A 21 -16.81 9.83 -7.70
C CYS A 21 -17.38 8.58 -8.38
N VAL A 22 -17.96 8.73 -9.58
CA VAL A 22 -18.52 7.60 -10.34
C VAL A 22 -17.44 6.60 -10.74
N LEU A 23 -16.30 7.07 -11.25
CA LEU A 23 -15.20 6.20 -11.67
C LEU A 23 -14.50 5.51 -10.49
N ASN A 24 -14.42 6.18 -9.34
CA ASN A 24 -13.91 5.59 -8.11
C ASN A 24 -14.85 4.48 -7.61
N ASP A 25 -16.16 4.72 -7.59
CA ASP A 25 -17.14 3.73 -7.14
C ASP A 25 -17.10 2.47 -8.03
N ALA A 26 -17.07 2.66 -9.35
CA ALA A 26 -16.90 1.56 -10.31
C ALA A 26 -15.63 0.73 -10.03
N ALA A 27 -14.52 1.37 -9.69
CA ALA A 27 -13.30 0.66 -9.33
C ALA A 27 -13.43 -0.11 -8.01
N THR A 28 -14.10 0.46 -7.00
CA THR A 28 -14.28 -0.21 -5.71
C THR A 28 -15.15 -1.46 -5.80
N LEU A 29 -16.16 -1.47 -6.68
CA LEU A 29 -16.98 -2.67 -6.93
C LEU A 29 -16.13 -3.83 -7.46
N VAL A 30 -15.17 -3.53 -8.34
CA VAL A 30 -14.31 -4.54 -8.97
C VAL A 30 -13.30 -5.15 -7.99
N ILE A 31 -12.93 -4.44 -6.91
CA ILE A 31 -12.06 -4.97 -5.85
C ILE A 31 -12.66 -6.25 -5.23
N SER A 32 -13.99 -6.37 -5.17
CA SER A 32 -14.65 -7.56 -4.62
C SER A 32 -14.42 -8.84 -5.41
N VAL A 33 -14.05 -8.74 -6.69
CA VAL A 33 -13.80 -9.86 -7.61
C VAL A 33 -12.30 -10.17 -7.73
N ASP A 34 -11.49 -9.51 -6.91
CA ASP A 34 -10.05 -9.74 -6.90
C ASP A 34 -9.66 -11.08 -6.27
N ASN A 35 -8.61 -11.69 -6.81
CA ASN A 35 -7.99 -12.91 -6.30
C ASN A 35 -6.81 -12.57 -5.35
N THR A 36 -7.11 -12.35 -4.08
CA THR A 36 -6.10 -12.11 -3.03
C THR A 36 -5.76 -13.38 -2.26
N GLU A 37 -4.50 -13.53 -1.84
CA GLU A 37 -4.04 -14.65 -1.01
C GLU A 37 -4.89 -14.80 0.27
N ILE A 38 -5.35 -16.01 0.53
CA ILE A 38 -6.11 -16.35 1.74
C ILE A 38 -5.12 -16.60 2.88
N SER A 39 -5.37 -15.99 4.05
CA SER A 39 -4.56 -16.23 5.23
C SER A 39 -4.87 -17.59 5.86
N GLU A 40 -3.84 -18.41 6.10
CA GLU A 40 -3.97 -19.74 6.72
C GLU A 40 -4.42 -19.68 8.19
N LYS A 41 -4.26 -18.53 8.84
CA LYS A 41 -4.55 -18.33 10.27
C LYS A 41 -5.51 -17.15 10.43
N PRO A 42 -6.34 -17.15 11.49
CA PRO A 42 -7.25 -16.04 11.74
C PRO A 42 -6.47 -14.74 11.93
N ASP A 43 -6.59 -13.84 10.96
CA ASP A 43 -5.90 -12.56 10.98
C ASP A 43 -6.60 -11.54 11.88
N LYS A 44 -5.81 -10.87 12.70
CA LYS A 44 -6.30 -9.77 13.54
C LYS A 44 -6.18 -8.48 12.76
N TRP A 45 -7.28 -7.74 12.66
CA TRP A 45 -7.33 -6.44 11.99
C TRP A 45 -6.34 -5.47 12.63
N ARG A 46 -5.29 -5.11 11.88
CA ARG A 46 -4.23 -4.19 12.33
C ARG A 46 -4.60 -2.76 11.99
N ILE A 47 -5.69 -2.26 12.59
CA ILE A 47 -6.28 -0.96 12.22
C ILE A 47 -5.27 0.20 12.31
N GLY A 48 -4.39 0.17 13.32
CA GLY A 48 -3.36 1.20 13.49
C GLY A 48 -2.33 1.20 12.36
N GLN A 49 -1.97 0.03 11.85
CA GLN A 49 -1.04 -0.13 10.73
C GLN A 49 -1.67 0.36 9.42
N LEU A 50 -2.93 -0.01 9.18
CA LEU A 50 -3.68 0.42 8.00
C LEU A 50 -3.84 1.94 7.99
N LEU A 51 -4.22 2.54 9.12
CA LEU A 51 -4.41 3.99 9.21
C LEU A 51 -3.11 4.76 8.94
N THR A 52 -1.98 4.34 9.54
CA THR A 52 -0.70 5.00 9.28
C THR A 52 -0.25 4.84 7.84
N LEU A 53 -0.47 3.67 7.24
CA LEU A 53 -0.13 3.44 5.85
C LEU A 53 -0.97 4.35 4.94
N SER A 54 -2.28 4.41 5.16
CA SER A 54 -3.18 5.29 4.41
C SER A 54 -2.78 6.75 4.54
N PHE A 55 -2.38 7.20 5.74
CA PHE A 55 -1.91 8.56 5.93
C PHE A 55 -0.62 8.86 5.16
N VAL A 56 0.38 7.96 5.22
CA VAL A 56 1.65 8.15 4.50
C VAL A 56 1.43 8.13 2.99
N LEU A 57 0.66 7.18 2.47
CA LEU A 57 0.32 7.14 1.05
C LEU A 57 -0.44 8.40 0.64
N ALA A 58 -1.44 8.84 1.40
CA ALA A 58 -2.17 10.07 1.12
C ALA A 58 -1.26 11.31 1.09
N ALA A 59 -0.29 11.42 1.99
CA ALA A 59 0.69 12.51 1.98
C ALA A 59 1.57 12.48 0.72
N LEU A 60 2.02 11.29 0.30
CA LEU A 60 2.81 11.14 -0.92
C LEU A 60 2.00 11.41 -2.19
N LEU A 61 0.73 10.99 -2.24
CA LEU A 61 -0.16 11.35 -3.35
C LEU A 61 -0.45 12.86 -3.37
N ALA A 62 -0.58 13.49 -2.20
CA ALA A 62 -0.77 14.94 -2.12
C ALA A 62 0.47 15.69 -2.65
N ALA A 63 1.68 15.24 -2.31
CA ALA A 63 2.91 15.78 -2.88
C ALA A 63 2.93 15.64 -4.42
N LEU A 64 2.50 14.50 -4.96
CA LEU A 64 2.36 14.32 -6.40
C LEU A 64 1.30 15.25 -7.02
N SER A 65 0.19 15.51 -6.32
CA SER A 65 -0.81 16.48 -6.77
C SER A 65 -0.23 17.90 -6.87
N PHE A 66 0.56 18.33 -5.89
CA PHE A 66 1.26 19.62 -5.96
C PHE A 66 2.26 19.65 -7.11
N ALA A 67 3.03 18.58 -7.31
CA ALA A 67 3.96 18.50 -8.42
C ALA A 67 3.26 18.66 -9.78
N HIS A 68 2.14 17.96 -10.02
CA HIS A 68 1.38 18.12 -11.26
C HIS A 68 0.82 19.53 -11.41
N PHE A 69 0.27 20.09 -10.33
CA PHE A 69 -0.32 21.43 -10.34
C PHE A 69 0.70 22.51 -10.71
N TYR A 70 1.85 22.55 -10.02
CA TYR A 70 2.89 23.54 -10.30
C TYR A 70 3.59 23.31 -11.64
N VAL A 71 3.81 22.06 -12.06
CA VAL A 71 4.41 21.80 -13.38
C VAL A 71 3.47 22.26 -14.49
N ALA A 72 2.17 21.96 -14.40
CA ALA A 72 1.21 22.41 -15.39
C ALA A 72 1.12 23.95 -15.41
N ARG A 73 0.92 24.59 -14.25
CA ARG A 73 0.73 26.04 -14.16
C ARG A 73 2.00 26.85 -14.44
N ASP A 74 3.12 26.53 -13.79
CA ASP A 74 4.28 27.41 -13.73
C ASP A 74 5.35 27.07 -14.79
N VAL A 75 5.41 25.82 -15.25
CA VAL A 75 6.38 25.42 -16.29
C VAL A 75 5.74 25.51 -17.67
N PHE A 76 4.57 24.92 -17.85
CA PHE A 76 3.91 24.84 -19.15
C PHE A 76 2.87 25.95 -19.39
N HIS A 77 2.53 26.74 -18.37
CA HIS A 77 1.62 27.89 -18.49
C HIS A 77 0.29 27.52 -19.16
N VAL A 78 -0.25 26.34 -18.83
CA VAL A 78 -1.57 25.91 -19.34
C VAL A 78 -2.69 26.81 -18.82
N THR A 79 -3.77 26.91 -19.59
CA THR A 79 -4.94 27.67 -19.19
C THR A 79 -5.64 27.03 -17.98
N ASP A 80 -6.39 27.82 -17.21
CA ASP A 80 -7.11 27.32 -16.03
C ASP A 80 -8.06 26.16 -16.37
N ASN A 81 -8.72 26.24 -17.54
CA ASN A 81 -9.64 25.20 -18.02
C ASN A 81 -8.91 23.90 -18.40
N GLU A 82 -7.69 23.98 -18.94
CA GLU A 82 -6.86 22.80 -19.21
C GLU A 82 -6.29 22.22 -17.91
N LEU A 83 -5.95 23.07 -16.95
CA LEU A 83 -5.50 22.68 -15.62
C LEU A 83 -6.56 21.85 -14.89
N HIS A 84 -7.85 22.20 -15.01
CA HIS A 84 -8.96 21.38 -14.49
C HIS A 84 -8.93 19.96 -15.06
N SER A 85 -8.76 19.82 -16.38
CA SER A 85 -8.71 18.52 -17.07
C SER A 85 -7.47 17.68 -16.69
N ILE A 86 -6.31 18.31 -16.56
CA ILE A 86 -5.05 17.67 -16.14
C ILE A 86 -5.18 17.18 -14.69
N MET A 87 -5.63 18.05 -13.80
CA MET A 87 -5.81 17.71 -12.39
C MET A 87 -6.89 16.64 -12.18
N TYR A 88 -7.97 16.68 -12.96
CA TYR A 88 -8.99 15.64 -12.97
C TYR A 88 -8.39 14.28 -13.32
N LEU A 89 -7.59 14.20 -14.38
CA LEU A 89 -6.97 12.94 -14.80
C LEU A 89 -5.96 12.42 -13.77
N HIS A 90 -5.19 13.31 -13.13
CA HIS A 90 -4.28 12.93 -12.04
C HIS A 90 -5.05 12.38 -10.84
N ILE A 91 -6.07 13.11 -10.38
CA ILE A 91 -6.87 12.74 -9.20
C ILE A 91 -7.64 11.44 -9.44
N SER A 92 -8.06 11.18 -10.69
CA SER A 92 -8.65 9.89 -11.06
C SER A 92 -7.58 8.80 -11.16
N SER A 93 -6.50 8.98 -11.92
CA SER A 93 -5.57 7.89 -12.23
C SER A 93 -4.66 7.45 -11.08
N ALA A 94 -4.14 8.39 -10.29
CA ALA A 94 -3.16 8.05 -9.27
C ALA A 94 -3.73 7.08 -8.20
N PRO A 95 -4.91 7.32 -7.60
CA PRO A 95 -5.51 6.37 -6.67
C PRO A 95 -5.82 5.01 -7.30
N HIS A 96 -6.36 4.98 -8.53
CA HIS A 96 -6.69 3.71 -9.20
C HIS A 96 -5.46 2.83 -9.43
N PHE A 97 -4.33 3.40 -9.81
CA PHE A 97 -3.10 2.61 -9.93
C PHE A 97 -2.56 2.14 -8.57
N VAL A 98 -2.74 2.94 -7.52
CA VAL A 98 -2.35 2.55 -6.16
C VAL A 98 -3.13 1.34 -5.66
N ILE A 99 -4.36 1.10 -6.13
CA ILE A 99 -5.14 -0.11 -5.79
C ILE A 99 -4.38 -1.39 -6.15
N PHE A 100 -3.62 -1.41 -7.24
CA PHE A 100 -2.79 -2.57 -7.60
C PHE A 100 -1.72 -2.88 -6.53
N SER A 101 -1.15 -1.85 -5.90
CA SER A 101 -0.17 -2.02 -4.82
C SER A 101 -0.82 -2.37 -3.48
N THR A 102 -1.96 -1.75 -3.15
CA THR A 102 -2.60 -1.93 -1.83
C THR A 102 -3.35 -3.25 -1.69
N ARG A 103 -3.60 -3.98 -2.78
CA ARG A 103 -4.24 -5.31 -2.76
C ARG A 103 -3.42 -6.34 -1.97
N VAL A 104 -2.10 -6.17 -1.93
CA VAL A 104 -1.16 -7.13 -1.33
C VAL A 104 -0.25 -6.46 -0.29
N PRO A 105 0.07 -7.14 0.83
CA PRO A 105 1.00 -6.62 1.82
C PRO A 105 2.46 -6.63 1.34
N GLY A 106 2.82 -7.58 0.45
CA GLY A 106 4.13 -7.66 -0.22
C GLY A 106 4.19 -6.82 -1.50
N TYR A 107 5.24 -6.95 -2.30
CA TYR A 107 5.33 -6.21 -3.56
C TYR A 107 4.19 -6.56 -4.53
N TRP A 108 3.78 -5.60 -5.36
CA TRP A 108 2.67 -5.76 -6.31
C TRP A 108 2.88 -6.92 -7.30
N PHE A 109 4.13 -7.19 -7.69
CA PHE A 109 4.48 -8.27 -8.62
C PHE A 109 4.50 -9.67 -7.98
N LYS A 110 4.37 -9.78 -6.66
CA LYS A 110 4.40 -11.08 -5.98
C LYS A 110 3.11 -11.87 -6.19
N ASN A 111 1.97 -11.19 -6.24
CA ASN A 111 0.67 -11.77 -6.53
C ASN A 111 0.02 -10.97 -7.66
N MET A 112 -0.08 -11.56 -8.84
CA MET A 112 -0.64 -10.86 -9.99
C MET A 112 -2.15 -10.68 -9.82
N PRO A 113 -2.68 -9.48 -10.13
CA PRO A 113 -4.10 -9.22 -10.08
C PRO A 113 -4.86 -10.11 -11.07
N ASN A 114 -6.13 -10.40 -10.76
CA ASN A 114 -7.03 -11.02 -11.74
C ASN A 114 -7.07 -10.17 -13.04
N TRP A 115 -7.05 -10.84 -14.19
CA TRP A 115 -7.11 -10.16 -15.48
C TRP A 115 -8.37 -9.33 -15.64
N ILE A 116 -9.52 -9.83 -15.16
CA ILE A 116 -10.80 -9.09 -15.19
C ILE A 116 -10.67 -7.80 -14.39
N PHE A 117 -10.12 -7.88 -13.17
CA PHE A 117 -9.87 -6.71 -12.33
C PHE A 117 -9.03 -5.67 -13.07
N THR A 118 -7.93 -6.12 -13.69
CA THR A 118 -6.97 -5.24 -14.37
C THR A 118 -7.60 -4.54 -15.56
N VAL A 119 -8.34 -5.28 -16.39
CA VAL A 119 -9.05 -4.73 -17.56
C VAL A 119 -10.10 -3.71 -17.14
N CYS A 120 -10.86 -3.98 -16.08
CA CYS A 120 -11.85 -3.02 -15.57
C CYS A 120 -11.21 -1.72 -15.08
N ILE A 121 -10.11 -1.79 -14.31
CA ILE A 121 -9.41 -0.59 -13.85
C ILE A 121 -8.78 0.17 -15.03
N ILE A 122 -8.11 -0.51 -15.94
CA ILE A 122 -7.56 0.15 -17.14
C ILE A 122 -8.69 0.77 -17.98
N GLY A 123 -9.83 0.09 -18.09
CA GLY A 123 -11.00 0.58 -18.80
C GLY A 123 -11.54 1.90 -18.23
N THR A 124 -11.64 2.02 -16.90
CA THR A 124 -12.06 3.29 -16.27
C THR A 124 -11.04 4.40 -16.52
N GLN A 125 -9.75 4.08 -16.57
CA GLN A 125 -8.69 5.06 -16.88
C GLN A 125 -8.70 5.50 -18.34
N VAL A 126 -9.00 4.61 -19.26
CA VAL A 126 -9.17 4.95 -20.67
C VAL A 126 -10.37 5.90 -20.84
N ILE A 127 -11.47 5.67 -20.13
CA ILE A 127 -12.63 6.58 -20.14
C ILE A 127 -12.25 7.95 -19.55
N ALA A 128 -11.55 7.98 -18.42
CA ALA A 128 -11.06 9.22 -17.80
C ALA A 128 -10.11 10.00 -18.75
N LEU A 129 -9.23 9.29 -19.44
CA LEU A 129 -8.34 9.86 -20.45
C LEU A 129 -9.15 10.52 -21.57
N PHE A 130 -10.17 9.84 -22.11
CA PHE A 130 -11.01 10.41 -23.15
C PHE A 130 -11.74 11.67 -22.69
N PHE A 131 -12.25 11.70 -21.45
CA PHE A 131 -12.89 12.89 -20.89
C PHE A 131 -11.92 14.07 -20.75
N SER A 132 -10.69 13.81 -20.32
CA SER A 132 -9.66 14.84 -20.16
C SER A 132 -9.10 15.34 -21.49
N VAL A 133 -8.83 14.44 -22.44
CA VAL A 133 -8.20 14.78 -23.74
C VAL A 133 -9.16 15.55 -24.64
N TYR A 134 -10.43 15.17 -24.68
CA TYR A 134 -11.43 15.83 -25.52
C TYR A 134 -12.20 16.96 -24.83
N GLY A 135 -12.07 17.10 -23.50
CA GLY A 135 -12.82 18.11 -22.75
C GLY A 135 -14.33 17.95 -22.91
N VAL A 136 -14.85 16.74 -22.68
CA VAL A 136 -16.22 16.33 -23.06
C VAL A 136 -17.34 17.24 -22.53
N PHE A 137 -17.10 17.95 -21.43
CA PHE A 137 -18.07 18.87 -20.82
C PHE A 137 -18.05 20.29 -21.42
N GLY A 138 -17.02 20.61 -22.21
CA GLY A 138 -16.87 21.91 -22.88
C GLY A 138 -16.46 23.06 -21.96
N GLU A 139 -16.06 24.17 -22.59
CA GLU A 139 -15.56 25.36 -21.89
C GLU A 139 -16.62 26.04 -21.00
N HIS A 140 -17.90 25.85 -21.32
CA HIS A 140 -19.02 26.38 -20.52
C HIS A 140 -19.02 25.87 -19.08
N GLU A 141 -18.51 24.66 -18.86
CA GLU A 141 -18.37 24.03 -17.54
C GLU A 141 -16.94 24.20 -16.97
N GLY A 142 -16.11 25.05 -17.59
CA GLY A 142 -14.72 25.29 -17.17
C GLY A 142 -13.76 24.16 -17.53
N VAL A 143 -14.07 23.34 -18.54
CA VAL A 143 -13.27 22.18 -18.94
C VAL A 143 -12.77 22.36 -20.37
N ALA A 144 -11.45 22.48 -20.54
CA ALA A 144 -10.82 22.52 -21.85
C ALA A 144 -10.06 21.21 -22.15
N PRO A 145 -9.96 20.79 -23.41
CA PRO A 145 -9.20 19.60 -23.80
C PRO A 145 -7.72 19.77 -23.46
N CYS A 146 -7.15 18.88 -22.64
CA CYS A 146 -5.71 18.94 -22.31
C CYS A 146 -4.81 18.41 -23.44
N GLY A 147 -5.39 17.68 -24.40
CA GLY A 147 -4.67 17.01 -25.48
C GLY A 147 -3.96 15.72 -25.07
N TYR A 148 -3.64 14.90 -26.07
CA TYR A 148 -2.97 13.61 -25.88
C TYR A 148 -1.62 13.68 -25.15
N PRO A 149 -0.74 14.67 -25.41
CA PRO A 149 0.57 14.74 -24.74
C PRO A 149 0.42 14.82 -23.23
N TRP A 150 -0.47 15.68 -22.73
CA TRP A 150 -0.75 15.80 -21.31
C TRP A 150 -1.44 14.56 -20.76
N GLY A 151 -2.48 14.09 -21.45
CA GLY A 151 -3.25 12.93 -21.00
C GLY A 151 -2.38 11.68 -20.79
N LEU A 152 -1.54 11.36 -21.78
CA LEU A 152 -0.63 10.22 -21.69
C LEU A 152 0.51 10.44 -20.70
N SER A 153 1.01 11.67 -20.58
CA SER A 153 2.06 12.00 -19.60
C SER A 153 1.57 11.79 -18.17
N VAL A 154 0.37 12.28 -17.83
CA VAL A 154 -0.22 12.09 -16.50
C VAL A 154 -0.42 10.61 -16.19
N LEU A 155 -0.97 9.84 -17.14
CA LEU A 155 -1.12 8.38 -16.96
C LEU A 155 0.24 7.69 -16.76
N GLY A 156 1.25 8.05 -17.56
CA GLY A 156 2.60 7.49 -17.45
C GLY A 156 3.26 7.83 -16.12
N ILE A 157 3.14 9.07 -15.66
CA ILE A 157 3.66 9.52 -14.36
C ILE A 157 2.96 8.75 -13.23
N SER A 158 1.63 8.62 -13.27
CA SER A 158 0.87 7.85 -12.29
C SER A 158 1.27 6.37 -12.29
N LEU A 159 1.56 5.80 -13.46
CA LEU A 159 2.05 4.42 -13.62
C LEU A 159 3.46 4.24 -13.00
N VAL A 160 4.37 5.20 -13.17
CA VAL A 160 5.69 5.12 -12.53
C VAL A 160 5.57 5.35 -11.02
N TYR A 161 4.74 6.30 -10.60
CA TYR A 161 4.63 6.71 -9.21
C TYR A 161 4.02 5.62 -8.32
N PHE A 162 3.04 4.83 -8.79
CA PHE A 162 2.52 3.73 -7.97
C PHE A 162 3.61 2.69 -7.65
N MET A 163 4.58 2.48 -8.54
CA MET A 163 5.70 1.56 -8.27
C MET A 163 6.58 2.08 -7.14
N ILE A 164 6.84 3.40 -7.10
CA ILE A 164 7.56 4.05 -6.01
C ILE A 164 6.77 3.91 -4.70
N LEU A 165 5.45 4.14 -4.74
CA LEU A 165 4.57 3.97 -3.59
C LEU A 165 4.53 2.52 -3.09
N ASP A 166 4.60 1.53 -3.98
CA ASP A 166 4.66 0.12 -3.59
C ASP A 166 5.92 -0.19 -2.79
N VAL A 167 7.08 0.36 -3.21
CA VAL A 167 8.33 0.23 -2.46
C VAL A 167 8.17 0.84 -1.07
N VAL A 168 7.68 2.07 -0.96
CA VAL A 168 7.47 2.75 0.33
C VAL A 168 6.52 1.93 1.22
N LYS A 169 5.41 1.45 0.65
CA LYS A 169 4.43 0.61 1.34
C LYS A 169 5.10 -0.65 1.89
N VAL A 170 5.86 -1.39 1.08
CA VAL A 170 6.55 -2.62 1.52
C VAL A 170 7.56 -2.33 2.62
N GLN A 171 8.32 -1.23 2.53
CA GLN A 171 9.23 -0.83 3.60
C GLN A 171 8.47 -0.58 4.91
N ILE A 172 7.36 0.16 4.85
CA ILE A 172 6.51 0.39 6.02
C ILE A 172 6.03 -0.94 6.60
N PHE A 173 5.51 -1.86 5.77
CA PHE A 173 5.07 -3.18 6.23
C PHE A 173 6.20 -4.00 6.88
N ARG A 174 7.43 -3.91 6.35
CA ARG A 174 8.60 -4.65 6.87
C ARG A 174 9.11 -4.10 8.20
N TYR A 175 9.15 -2.77 8.36
CA TYR A 175 9.58 -2.14 9.61
C TYR A 175 8.48 -2.05 10.67
N TRP A 176 7.23 -2.27 10.29
CA TRP A 176 6.10 -2.23 11.21
C TRP A 176 6.08 -3.43 12.16
N SER A 177 6.66 -3.27 13.35
CA SER A 177 6.54 -4.22 14.45
C SER A 177 5.52 -3.75 15.49
N PHE A 178 4.84 -4.71 16.14
CA PHE A 178 3.95 -4.40 17.28
C PHE A 178 4.68 -3.64 18.39
N GLU A 179 5.99 -3.85 18.52
CA GLU A 179 6.85 -3.11 19.43
C GLU A 179 6.95 -1.62 19.06
N MET A 180 7.11 -1.30 17.77
CA MET A 180 7.08 0.09 17.30
C MET A 180 5.72 0.74 17.53
N THR A 181 4.61 0.04 17.26
CA THR A 181 3.26 0.57 17.56
C THR A 181 3.05 0.84 19.05
N ALA A 182 3.52 -0.07 19.92
CA ALA A 182 3.42 0.08 21.37
C ALA A 182 4.33 1.19 21.91
N LYS A 183 5.43 1.50 21.21
CA LYS A 183 6.35 2.61 21.51
C LYS A 183 5.80 3.96 21.06
N MET A 184 5.26 4.06 19.83
CA MET A 184 4.72 5.30 19.28
C MET A 184 3.41 5.73 19.95
N VAL A 185 2.51 4.78 20.24
CA VAL A 185 1.23 5.06 20.91
C VAL A 185 1.14 4.21 22.19
N PRO A 186 1.73 4.71 23.29
CA PRO A 186 1.84 3.95 24.54
C PRO A 186 0.53 3.94 25.31
N THR A 187 -0.34 2.97 25.02
CA THR A 187 -1.53 2.68 25.86
C THR A 187 -1.16 1.69 26.97
N LYS A 188 -1.76 1.81 28.16
CA LYS A 188 -1.54 0.88 29.29
C LYS A 188 -1.69 -0.59 28.86
N THR A 189 -2.76 -0.90 28.11
CA THR A 189 -3.04 -2.24 27.56
C THR A 189 -2.00 -2.74 26.57
N ARG A 190 -1.39 -1.84 25.77
CA ARG A 190 -0.36 -2.20 24.79
C ARG A 190 0.98 -2.47 25.47
N ARG A 191 1.32 -1.70 26.51
CA ARG A 191 2.53 -1.90 27.32
C ARG A 191 2.48 -3.22 28.10
N THR A 192 1.36 -3.52 28.76
CA THR A 192 1.20 -4.79 29.49
C THR A 192 1.24 -5.99 28.53
N LYS A 193 0.61 -5.87 27.35
CA LYS A 193 0.67 -6.91 26.31
C LYS A 193 2.05 -7.08 25.68
N LEU A 194 2.83 -6.01 25.54
CA LEU A 194 4.22 -6.09 25.09
C LEU A 194 5.11 -6.75 26.15
N ALA A 195 4.92 -6.39 27.42
CA ALA A 195 5.66 -6.97 28.55
C ALA A 195 5.36 -8.47 28.69
N SER A 196 4.09 -8.88 28.58
CA SER A 196 3.72 -10.30 28.64
C SER A 196 4.29 -11.09 27.46
N ARG A 197 4.32 -10.51 26.26
CA ARG A 197 5.00 -11.11 25.09
C ARG A 197 6.50 -11.31 25.32
N LYS A 198 7.20 -10.29 25.81
CA LYS A 198 8.64 -10.41 26.13
C LYS A 198 8.91 -11.43 27.23
N GLN A 199 8.01 -11.58 28.20
CA GLN A 199 8.12 -12.61 29.24
C GLN A 199 7.91 -14.02 28.68
N LEU A 200 6.91 -14.21 27.81
CA LEU A 200 6.67 -15.50 27.16
C LEU A 200 7.83 -15.91 26.25
N GLU A 201 8.41 -14.97 25.51
CA GLU A 201 9.56 -15.19 24.65
C GLU A 201 10.80 -15.59 25.45
N LYS A 202 11.08 -14.89 26.57
CA LYS A 202 12.14 -15.28 27.51
C LYS A 202 11.92 -16.68 28.10
N LYS A 203 10.69 -17.01 28.48
CA LYS A 203 10.35 -18.35 28.98
C LYS A 203 10.57 -19.42 27.90
N GLY A 204 10.19 -19.15 26.65
CA GLY A 204 10.45 -20.05 25.52
C GLY A 204 11.94 -20.31 25.31
N GLN A 205 12.76 -19.26 25.29
CA GLN A 205 14.22 -19.38 25.18
C GLN A 205 14.84 -20.16 26.35
N GLN A 206 14.34 -19.95 27.57
CA GLN A 206 14.77 -20.73 28.74
C GLN A 206 14.38 -22.20 28.63
N LEU A 207 13.21 -22.51 28.09
CA LEU A 207 12.78 -23.89 27.84
C LEU A 207 13.65 -24.54 26.77
N GLU A 208 13.90 -23.88 25.64
CA GLU A 208 14.78 -24.43 24.58
C GLU A 208 16.20 -24.69 25.07
N THR A 209 16.78 -23.77 25.84
CA THR A 209 18.12 -23.96 26.43
C THR A 209 18.14 -25.07 27.46
N SER A 210 17.07 -25.24 28.24
CA SER A 210 16.94 -26.35 29.20
C SER A 210 16.76 -27.68 28.49
N TRP A 211 15.94 -27.74 27.44
CA TRP A 211 15.75 -28.93 26.60
C TRP A 211 17.04 -29.35 25.93
N LYS A 212 17.81 -28.42 25.35
CA LYS A 212 19.14 -28.73 24.78
C LYS A 212 20.08 -29.36 25.81
N LYS A 213 20.14 -28.84 27.04
CA LYS A 213 20.97 -29.43 28.10
C LYS A 213 20.56 -30.85 28.46
N ILE A 214 19.25 -31.14 28.47
CA ILE A 214 18.73 -32.49 28.73
C ILE A 214 19.12 -33.40 27.56
N GLU A 215 18.93 -32.96 26.33
CA GLU A 215 19.30 -33.69 25.11
C GLU A 215 20.79 -34.04 25.10
N ASP A 216 21.66 -33.06 25.37
CA ASP A 216 23.12 -33.26 25.47
C ASP A 216 23.48 -34.26 26.59
N SER A 217 22.78 -34.21 27.73
CA SER A 217 23.01 -35.11 28.86
C SER A 217 22.56 -36.55 28.57
N VAL A 218 21.46 -36.73 27.85
CA VAL A 218 20.97 -38.04 27.40
C VAL A 218 21.88 -38.61 26.31
N ALA A 219 22.35 -37.78 25.38
CA ALA A 219 23.35 -38.19 24.40
C ALA A 219 24.63 -38.68 25.09
N ALA A 220 25.17 -37.93 26.06
CA ALA A 220 26.36 -38.32 26.80
C ALA A 220 26.18 -39.63 27.58
N SER A 221 25.02 -39.84 28.21
CA SER A 221 24.76 -41.08 28.95
C SER A 221 24.59 -42.29 28.03
N SER A 222 23.92 -42.13 26.87
CA SER A 222 23.82 -43.19 25.87
C SER A 222 25.18 -43.61 25.30
N ILE A 223 26.08 -42.64 25.08
CA ILE A 223 27.46 -42.91 24.65
C ILE A 223 28.21 -43.68 25.73
N ALA A 224 28.11 -43.27 27.00
CA ALA A 224 28.75 -43.97 28.11
C ALA A 224 28.26 -45.42 28.25
N VAL A 225 26.95 -45.65 28.11
CA VAL A 225 26.35 -47.00 28.11
C VAL A 225 26.83 -47.81 26.91
N ALA A 226 26.94 -47.22 25.72
CA ALA A 226 27.47 -47.89 24.53
C ALA A 226 28.94 -48.32 24.72
N PHE A 227 29.77 -47.46 25.34
CA PHE A 227 31.16 -47.80 25.67
C PHE A 227 31.27 -48.92 26.70
N GLN A 228 30.43 -48.91 27.76
CA GLN A 228 30.39 -49.98 28.74
C GLN A 228 29.99 -51.33 28.11
N ASN A 229 28.97 -51.33 27.26
CA ASN A 229 28.52 -52.53 26.55
C ASN A 229 29.57 -53.06 25.56
N TYR A 230 30.36 -52.17 24.93
CA TYR A 230 31.48 -52.58 24.08
C TYR A 230 32.62 -53.22 24.89
N ALA A 231 33.00 -52.61 26.02
CA ALA A 231 34.02 -53.14 26.91
C ALA A 231 33.63 -54.52 27.49
N GLN A 232 32.36 -54.74 27.80
CA GLN A 232 31.86 -56.05 28.25
C GLN A 232 31.85 -57.13 27.16
N ARG A 233 31.76 -56.76 25.88
CA ARG A 233 31.82 -57.72 24.75
C ARG A 233 33.25 -58.05 24.28
N ALA A 234 34.23 -57.26 24.70
CA ALA A 234 35.64 -57.45 24.33
C ALA A 234 36.44 -58.34 25.31
N ASN A 235 35.85 -58.65 26.47
CA ASN A 235 36.30 -59.71 27.40
C ASN A 235 35.53 -60.99 27.13
#